data_AF-A0A7S3BY60-F1
#
_entry.id   AF-A0A7S3BY60-F1
#
_cell.length_a   1.000
_cell.length_b   1.000
_cell.length_c   1.000
_cell.angle_alpha   90.00
_cell.angle_beta   90.00
_cell.angle_gamma   90.00
#
_symmetry.space_group_name_H-M   'P 1'
#
loop_
_entity.id
_entity.type
_entity.pdbx_description
1 polymer ?
#
loop_
_entity_poly.entity_id
_entity_poly.type
_entity_poly.pdbx_seq_one_letter_code
_entity_poly.pdbx_strand_id
1 'polypeptide(L)'
;SGSPRNLVFARIPGDEEWTPVGDVAAASGVDVAAAVQLHKRFILEHATRVSPRLALKAKSLECGFAAVGDEPSLLISKGLSPADPSGAGFEGAPDPSARYAAADSNLDAVKKMGLAEDGLKMGGY
;
A
#
# COMPACT_ATOMS: atom_id res chain seq x y z
N SER A 1 -13.71 -0.14 -16.46
CA SER A 1 -12.53 0.68 -16.80
C SER A 1 -11.79 0.95 -15.50
N GLY A 2 -10.52 0.56 -15.37
CA GLY A 2 -9.74 0.83 -14.16
C GLY A 2 -9.27 2.28 -14.14
N SER A 3 -9.20 2.89 -12.96
CA SER A 3 -8.64 4.24 -12.80
C SER A 3 -7.15 4.27 -13.21
N PRO A 4 -6.67 5.35 -13.84
CA PRO A 4 -5.25 5.53 -14.15
C PRO A 4 -4.36 5.35 -12.91
N ARG A 5 -3.23 4.66 -13.09
CA ARG A 5 -2.31 4.30 -12.00
C ARG A 5 -0.98 5.04 -12.17
N ASN A 6 -0.45 5.55 -11.06
CA ASN A 6 0.80 6.31 -11.00
C ASN A 6 1.75 5.63 -10.03
N LEU A 7 3.01 5.47 -10.42
CA LEU A 7 4.01 4.84 -9.57
C LEU A 7 4.31 5.77 -8.38
N VAL A 8 4.49 5.18 -7.20
CA VAL A 8 4.90 5.90 -6.00
C VAL A 8 6.21 5.37 -5.46
N PHE A 9 7.00 6.30 -4.92
CA PHE A 9 8.38 6.09 -4.54
C PHE A 9 8.64 6.64 -3.15
N ALA A 10 9.70 6.15 -2.53
CA ALA A 10 10.25 6.70 -1.31
C ALA A 10 11.77 6.83 -1.41
N ARG A 11 12.32 7.84 -0.71
CA ARG A 11 13.78 8.00 -0.57
C ARG A 11 14.14 8.63 0.77
N ILE A 12 15.42 8.56 1.11
CA ILE A 12 16.01 9.34 2.20
C ILE A 12 16.27 10.77 1.67
N PRO A 13 15.97 11.84 2.44
CA PRO A 13 16.27 13.20 2.01
C PRO A 13 17.75 13.37 1.67
N GLY A 14 18.02 13.93 0.49
CA GLY A 14 19.38 14.12 -0.03
C GLY A 14 19.93 12.93 -0.83
N ASP A 15 19.29 11.77 -0.82
CA ASP A 15 19.63 10.68 -1.73
C ASP A 15 19.07 10.96 -3.14
N GLU A 16 19.82 10.57 -4.16
CA GLU A 16 19.36 10.63 -5.56
C GLU A 16 18.46 9.44 -5.93
N GLU A 17 18.61 8.33 -5.21
CA GLU A 17 17.94 7.07 -5.52
C GLU A 17 16.51 7.02 -4.97
N TRP A 18 15.55 6.81 -5.87
CA TRP A 18 14.16 6.53 -5.54
C TRP A 18 13.91 5.02 -5.45
N THR A 19 13.34 4.57 -4.33
CA THR A 19 12.87 3.18 -4.18
C THR A 19 11.42 3.10 -4.64
N PRO A 20 11.06 2.21 -5.60
CA PRO A 20 9.67 1.97 -5.98
C PRO A 20 8.93 1.28 -4.83
N VAL A 21 7.76 1.79 -4.47
CA VAL A 21 6.97 1.32 -3.31
C VAL A 21 5.65 0.69 -3.72
N GLY A 22 5.15 1.00 -4.92
CA GLY A 22 3.87 0.55 -5.42
C GLY A 22 3.29 1.58 -6.36
N ASP A 23 1.96 1.70 -6.36
CA ASP A 23 1.27 2.65 -7.20
C ASP A 23 -0.02 3.19 -6.54
N VAL A 24 -0.47 4.35 -7.01
CA VAL A 24 -1.71 4.99 -6.60
C VAL A 24 -2.64 5.13 -7.80
N ALA A 25 -3.86 4.65 -7.63
CA ALA A 25 -4.96 4.88 -8.56
C ALA A 25 -5.69 6.17 -8.20
N ALA A 26 -6.00 7.00 -9.19
CA ALA A 26 -6.80 8.20 -9.03
C ALA A 26 -7.93 8.21 -10.06
N ALA A 27 -9.18 8.36 -9.61
CA ALA A 27 -10.35 8.44 -10.48
C ALA A 27 -10.29 9.70 -11.36
N SER A 28 -11.07 9.71 -12.44
CA SER A 28 -11.15 10.87 -13.33
C SER A 28 -11.55 12.13 -12.56
N GLY A 29 -10.77 13.20 -12.72
CA GLY A 29 -11.00 14.48 -12.03
C GLY A 29 -10.37 14.58 -10.64
N VAL A 30 -9.78 13.49 -10.12
CA VAL A 30 -8.97 13.53 -8.88
C VAL A 30 -7.53 13.85 -9.25
N ASP A 31 -6.95 14.84 -8.57
CA ASP A 31 -5.53 15.15 -8.70
C ASP A 31 -4.67 14.03 -8.12
N VAL A 32 -3.68 13.58 -8.88
CA VAL A 32 -2.77 12.50 -8.50
C VAL A 32 -1.95 12.90 -7.28
N ALA A 33 -1.45 14.14 -7.21
CA ALA A 33 -0.67 14.57 -6.06
C ALA A 33 -1.52 14.57 -4.78
N ALA A 34 -2.78 14.99 -4.86
CA ALA A 34 -3.73 14.89 -3.76
C ALA A 34 -4.01 13.43 -3.34
N ALA A 35 -4.18 12.50 -4.29
CA ALA A 35 -4.36 11.07 -4.01
C ALA A 35 -3.13 10.44 -3.33
N VAL A 36 -1.92 10.76 -3.81
CA VAL A 36 -0.66 10.32 -3.19
C VAL A 36 -0.52 10.94 -1.79
N GLN A 37 -0.88 12.21 -1.61
CA GLN A 37 -0.87 12.88 -0.31
C GLN A 37 -1.84 12.22 0.69
N LEU A 38 -3.02 11.79 0.24
CA LEU A 38 -3.98 11.06 1.06
C LEU A 38 -3.38 9.74 1.59
N HIS A 39 -2.64 9.02 0.75
CA HIS A 39 -2.04 7.73 1.11
C HIS A 39 -0.57 7.81 1.56
N LYS A 40 0.01 9.01 1.68
CA LYS A 40 1.43 9.24 1.97
C LYS A 40 1.92 8.43 3.17
N ARG A 41 1.13 8.38 4.24
CA ARG A 41 1.48 7.61 5.43
C ARG A 41 1.64 6.12 5.13
N PHE A 42 0.67 5.51 4.45
CA PHE A 42 0.73 4.09 4.11
C PHE A 42 1.86 3.77 3.14
N ILE A 43 2.11 4.66 2.18
CA ILE A 43 3.25 4.55 1.25
C ILE A 43 4.56 4.52 2.04
N LEU A 44 4.79 5.49 2.92
CA LEU A 44 6.06 5.58 3.67
C LEU A 44 6.23 4.47 4.71
N GLU A 45 5.14 4.03 5.36
CA GLU A 45 5.19 2.87 6.26
C GLU A 45 5.54 1.59 5.48
N HIS A 46 4.94 1.39 4.30
CA HIS A 46 5.22 0.23 3.43
C HIS A 46 6.62 0.25 2.83
N ALA A 47 7.16 1.43 2.51
CA ALA A 47 8.50 1.58 1.94
C ALA A 47 9.59 0.91 2.79
N THR A 48 9.47 0.97 4.12
CA THR A 48 10.42 0.33 5.06
C THR A 48 10.41 -1.20 5.00
N ARG A 49 9.32 -1.80 4.48
CA ARG A 49 9.18 -3.24 4.27
C ARG A 49 9.75 -3.65 2.92
N VAL A 50 9.48 -2.87 1.88
CA VAL A 50 10.02 -3.07 0.53
C VAL A 50 11.54 -2.92 0.53
N SER A 51 12.08 -1.93 1.25
CA SER A 51 13.52 -1.71 1.39
C SER A 51 13.91 -1.45 2.84
N PRO A 52 14.52 -2.44 3.53
CA PRO A 52 14.97 -2.30 4.92
C PRO A 52 15.96 -1.15 5.15
N ARG A 53 16.70 -0.71 4.12
CA ARG A 53 17.59 0.47 4.18
C ARG A 53 16.83 1.73 4.60
N LEU A 54 15.59 1.88 4.15
CA LEU A 54 14.76 3.04 4.46
C LEU A 54 14.31 3.06 5.92
N ALA A 55 14.28 1.91 6.61
CA ALA A 55 13.86 1.82 8.01
C ALA A 55 14.74 2.66 8.95
N LEU A 56 16.03 2.85 8.60
CA LEU A 56 16.97 3.69 9.36
C LEU A 56 16.54 5.16 9.44
N LYS A 57 15.72 5.62 8.50
CA LYS A 57 15.27 7.01 8.36
C LYS A 57 13.75 7.09 8.20
N ALA A 58 13.00 6.10 8.71
CA ALA A 58 11.55 5.96 8.50
C ALA A 58 10.74 7.23 8.80
N LYS A 59 11.15 8.03 9.82
CA LYS A 59 10.46 9.26 10.23
C LYS A 59 10.73 10.47 9.32
N SER A 60 11.70 10.37 8.42
CA SER A 60 12.15 11.48 7.57
C SER A 60 12.08 11.15 6.09
N LEU A 61 11.45 10.05 5.68
CA LEU A 61 11.38 9.67 4.28
C LEU A 61 10.59 10.69 3.45
N GLU A 62 11.08 10.92 2.24
CA GLU A 62 10.40 11.68 1.21
C GLU A 62 9.53 10.74 0.36
N CYS A 63 8.36 11.22 -0.05
CA CYS A 63 7.46 10.50 -0.95
C CYS A 63 7.51 11.18 -2.32
N GLY A 64 7.57 10.39 -3.38
CA GLY A 64 7.50 10.87 -4.75
C GLY A 64 6.54 10.06 -5.59
N PHE A 65 6.21 10.57 -6.78
CA PHE A 65 5.35 9.88 -7.73
C PHE A 65 5.76 10.21 -9.18
N ALA A 66 5.41 9.32 -10.10
CA ALA A 66 5.59 9.50 -11.54
C ALA A 66 4.53 8.75 -12.34
N ALA A 67 4.29 9.20 -13.57
CA ALA A 67 3.63 8.37 -14.56
C ALA A 67 4.55 7.20 -14.97
N VAL A 68 3.96 6.17 -15.57
CA VAL A 68 4.73 5.00 -16.03
C VAL A 68 5.70 5.44 -17.14
N GLY A 69 7.00 5.27 -16.91
CA GLY A 69 8.06 5.64 -17.85
C GLY A 69 8.73 6.99 -17.57
N ASP A 70 8.24 7.75 -16.59
CA ASP A 70 8.80 9.05 -16.20
C ASP A 70 9.67 8.96 -14.93
N GLU A 71 10.49 10.00 -14.70
CA GLU A 71 11.30 10.14 -13.49
C GLU A 71 10.47 10.58 -12.27
N PRO A 72 10.74 10.05 -11.06
CA PRO A 72 10.00 10.41 -9.86
C PRO A 72 10.18 11.87 -9.45
N SER A 73 9.05 12.53 -9.20
CA SER A 73 9.01 13.89 -8.65
C SER A 73 8.63 13.86 -7.17
N LEU A 74 9.25 14.74 -6.37
CA LEU A 74 8.94 14.90 -4.95
C LEU A 74 7.48 15.36 -4.76
N LEU A 75 6.75 14.72 -3.85
CA LEU A 75 5.42 15.15 -3.46
C LEU A 75 5.48 16.46 -2.66
N ILE A 76 4.96 17.54 -3.25
CA ILE A 76 4.80 18.84 -2.58
C ILE A 76 3.36 18.96 -2.08
N SER A 77 3.18 18.94 -0.75
CA SER A 77 1.85 18.95 -0.14
C SER A 77 1.18 20.34 -0.08
N LYS A 78 1.94 21.41 -0.32
CA LYS A 78 1.46 22.79 -0.18
C LYS A 78 0.52 23.14 -1.34
N GLY A 79 -0.71 23.54 -1.00
CA GLY A 79 -1.69 24.02 -1.98
C GLY A 79 -2.54 22.93 -2.63
N LEU A 80 -2.37 21.66 -2.22
CA LEU A 80 -3.22 20.58 -2.71
C LEU A 80 -4.61 20.65 -2.06
N SER A 81 -5.65 20.53 -2.88
CA SER A 81 -7.00 20.25 -2.37
C SER A 81 -7.08 18.81 -1.86
N PRO A 82 -7.78 18.53 -0.75
CA PRO A 82 -7.96 17.16 -0.28
C PRO A 82 -8.64 16.28 -1.33
N ALA A 83 -8.09 15.09 -1.58
CA ALA A 83 -8.74 14.09 -2.43
C ALA A 83 -9.86 13.36 -1.66
N ASP A 84 -10.93 12.99 -2.39
CA ASP A 84 -11.97 12.10 -1.87
C ASP A 84 -11.42 10.66 -1.75
N PRO A 85 -11.47 10.02 -0.57
CA PRO A 85 -11.00 8.65 -0.39
C PRO A 85 -11.69 7.61 -1.27
N SER A 86 -12.91 7.86 -1.73
CA SER A 86 -13.63 6.95 -2.63
C SER A 86 -13.06 6.95 -4.06
N GLY A 87 -12.33 8.01 -4.43
CA GLY A 87 -11.73 8.19 -5.74
C GLY A 87 -10.24 7.88 -5.81
N ALA A 88 -9.62 7.42 -4.72
CA ALA A 88 -8.19 7.15 -4.63
C ALA A 88 -7.91 5.81 -3.96
N GLY A 89 -6.88 5.11 -4.42
CA GLY A 89 -6.43 3.86 -3.82
C GLY A 89 -4.92 3.68 -3.93
N PHE A 90 -4.31 3.04 -2.94
CA PHE A 90 -2.90 2.68 -2.93
C PHE A 90 -2.74 1.16 -2.96
N GLU A 91 -1.88 0.66 -3.84
CA GLU A 91 -1.47 -0.74 -3.90
C GLU A 91 0.06 -0.82 -3.73
N GLY A 92 0.50 -1.51 -2.68
CA GLY A 92 1.91 -1.65 -2.36
C GLY A 92 2.59 -2.73 -3.19
N ALA A 93 3.85 -2.48 -3.57
CA ALA A 93 4.71 -3.49 -4.18
C ALA A 93 4.92 -4.69 -3.23
N PRO A 94 5.19 -5.90 -3.74
CA PRO A 94 5.40 -7.08 -2.91
C PRO A 94 6.49 -6.86 -1.85
N ASP A 95 6.18 -7.23 -0.60
CA ASP A 95 7.15 -7.25 0.49
C ASP A 95 8.08 -8.48 0.32
N PRO A 96 9.38 -8.29 0.03
CA PRO A 96 10.30 -9.39 -0.22
C PRO A 96 10.54 -10.26 1.03
N SER A 97 10.20 -9.77 2.23
CA SER A 97 10.35 -10.54 3.47
C SER A 97 9.27 -11.62 3.65
N ALA A 98 8.19 -11.59 2.86
CA ALA A 98 7.06 -12.53 2.93
C ALA A 98 6.43 -12.70 4.32
N ARG A 99 6.72 -11.81 5.29
CA ARG A 99 6.34 -11.96 6.70
C ARG A 99 4.83 -12.07 6.93
N TYR A 100 4.03 -11.59 5.97
CA TYR A 100 2.57 -11.61 6.04
C TYR A 100 1.90 -12.55 5.02
N ALA A 101 2.68 -13.30 4.22
CA ALA A 101 2.12 -14.34 3.33
C ALA A 101 1.43 -15.46 4.12
N ALA A 102 1.77 -15.63 5.40
CA ALA A 102 1.17 -16.61 6.30
C ALA A 102 -0.19 -16.15 6.92
N ALA A 103 -0.64 -14.92 6.69
CA ALA A 103 -1.91 -14.44 7.23
C ALA A 103 -3.13 -15.08 6.53
N ASP A 104 -3.01 -15.42 5.23
CA ASP A 104 -4.04 -16.17 4.50
C ASP A 104 -4.18 -17.61 5.03
N SER A 105 -3.09 -18.21 5.52
CA SER A 105 -3.10 -19.53 6.14
C SER A 105 -3.99 -19.58 7.40
N ASN A 106 -4.16 -18.44 8.07
CA ASN A 106 -4.93 -18.36 9.30
C ASN A 106 -6.44 -18.22 9.02
N LEU A 107 -6.84 -17.61 7.89
CA LEU A 107 -8.25 -17.58 7.45
C LEU A 107 -8.77 -18.96 7.07
N ASP A 108 -7.94 -19.80 6.44
CA ASP A 108 -8.27 -21.21 6.19
C ASP A 108 -8.34 -22.03 7.48
N ALA A 109 -7.47 -21.77 8.45
CA ALA A 109 -7.51 -22.42 9.76
C ALA A 109 -8.78 -22.07 10.55
N VAL A 110 -9.22 -20.80 10.51
CA VAL A 110 -10.45 -20.34 11.17
C VAL A 110 -11.69 -20.94 10.49
N LYS A 111 -11.72 -21.04 9.14
CA LYS A 111 -12.78 -21.76 8.42
C LYS A 111 -12.83 -23.25 8.76
N LYS A 112 -11.68 -23.88 8.98
CA LYS A 112 -11.60 -25.31 9.32
C LYS A 112 -12.04 -25.61 10.75
N MET A 113 -11.89 -24.66 11.68
CA MET A 113 -12.39 -24.77 13.06
C MET A 113 -13.90 -24.48 13.17
N GLY A 114 -14.46 -23.61 12.32
CA GLY A 114 -15.90 -23.30 12.31
C GLY A 114 -16.82 -24.36 11.69
N LEU A 115 -16.26 -25.43 11.10
CA LEU A 115 -17.02 -26.53 10.48
C LEU A 115 -17.06 -27.82 11.34
N ALA A 116 -16.47 -27.79 12.54
CA ALA A 116 -16.37 -28.99 13.40
C ALA A 116 -17.53 -29.16 14.41
N GLU A 117 -18.50 -28.23 14.47
CA GLU A 117 -19.56 -28.25 15.51
C GLU A 117 -20.93 -28.80 15.06
N ASP A 118 -21.08 -29.32 13.83
CA ASP A 118 -22.36 -29.87 13.34
C ASP A 118 -22.35 -31.39 13.18
N GLY A 119 -21.82 -32.07 14.19
CA GLY A 119 -21.54 -33.51 14.17
C GLY A 119 -21.88 -34.24 15.46
N LEU A 120 -22.99 -33.94 16.14
CA LEU A 120 -23.47 -34.77 17.24
C LEU A 120 -24.78 -35.49 16.87
N LYS A 121 -24.63 -36.80 16.59
CA LYS A 121 -25.66 -37.80 16.38
C LYS A 121 -26.76 -37.75 17.45
N MET A 122 -28.02 -37.68 17.02
CA MET A 122 -29.16 -38.14 17.82
C MET A 122 -29.52 -39.55 17.36
N GLY A 123 -28.93 -40.53 18.03
CA GLY A 123 -29.38 -41.93 18.05
C GLY A 123 -30.45 -42.12 19.13
N GLY A 124 -31.40 -43.02 18.87
CA GLY A 124 -32.65 -43.16 19.60
C GLY A 124 -32.55 -43.51 21.08
N TYR A 125 -33.64 -43.27 21.79
CA TYR A 125 -34.57 -44.30 22.29
C TYR A 125 -35.99 -43.72 22.30
#